data_AF-A0A7C9DC07-F1
#
_entry.id   AF-A0A7C9DC07-F1
#
_cell.length_a   1.000
_cell.length_b   1.000
_cell.length_c   1.000
_cell.angle_alpha   90.00
_cell.angle_beta   90.00
_cell.angle_gamma   90.00
#
_symmetry.space_group_name_H-M   'P 1'
#
loop_
_entity.id
_entity.type
_entity.pdbx_description
1 polymer ?
#
loop_
_entity_poly.entity_id
_entity_poly.type
_entity_poly.pdbx_seq_one_letter_code
_entity_poly.pdbx_strand_id
1 'polypeptide(L)'
;MGNNSSQYDEGGSSQQVHQPVFRPQSEPILSGDKHPGKTNITPKMKQWVKGNNVKCFMVYANGLKISWAEDERHWLFHNIETSDGEITVAILRGVCWLEVHGKLHTSKLTHGVTYQVAFLIMVEETAYGFQVPVNFRLTLPNGSKQEHREEHLSQKPKEEWLRIPIG
;
A
#
# COMPACT_ATOMS: atom_id res chain seq x y z
N MET A 1 -22.55 -55.56 -25.63
CA MET A 1 -21.97 -56.20 -24.44
C MET A 1 -20.54 -55.67 -24.35
N GLY A 2 -20.31 -54.55 -23.64
CA GLY A 2 -19.85 -54.52 -22.24
C GLY A 2 -18.33 -54.73 -22.22
N ASN A 3 -17.45 -53.89 -21.67
CA ASN A 3 -17.56 -52.98 -20.54
C ASN A 3 -16.50 -51.86 -20.60
N ASN A 4 -16.80 -50.82 -19.82
CA ASN A 4 -15.95 -49.69 -19.43
C ASN A 4 -14.61 -50.11 -18.81
N SER A 5 -13.60 -49.26 -18.99
CA SER A 5 -12.49 -49.13 -18.05
C SER A 5 -12.19 -47.65 -17.80
N SER A 6 -12.01 -47.36 -16.51
CA SER A 6 -12.10 -46.09 -15.80
C SER A 6 -11.23 -44.92 -16.28
N GLN A 7 -11.90 -43.80 -16.49
CA GLN A 7 -11.73 -42.50 -15.82
C GLN A 7 -10.51 -42.32 -14.89
N TYR A 8 -9.65 -41.36 -15.24
CA TYR A 8 -9.06 -40.38 -14.31
C TYR A 8 -8.99 -39.04 -15.04
N ASP A 9 -9.90 -38.13 -14.68
CA ASP A 9 -9.83 -36.71 -15.03
C ASP A 9 -8.93 -36.02 -13.99
N GLU A 10 -7.70 -35.64 -14.37
CA GLU A 10 -6.92 -34.69 -13.59
C GLU A 10 -7.39 -33.26 -13.88
N GLY A 11 -8.52 -32.90 -13.27
CA GLY A 11 -8.99 -31.52 -13.13
C GLY A 11 -8.14 -30.76 -12.10
N GLY A 12 -6.90 -30.44 -12.45
CA GLY A 12 -6.02 -29.56 -11.67
C GLY A 12 -6.15 -28.11 -12.14
N SER A 13 -7.28 -27.44 -11.87
CA SER A 13 -7.34 -25.98 -12.01
C SER A 13 -6.56 -25.35 -10.88
N SER A 14 -5.26 -25.14 -11.12
CA SER A 14 -4.42 -24.25 -10.32
C SER A 14 -4.98 -22.83 -10.47
N GLN A 15 -5.89 -22.45 -9.58
CA GLN A 15 -6.32 -21.07 -9.47
C GLN A 15 -5.11 -20.26 -8.99
N GLN A 16 -4.43 -19.66 -9.95
CA GLN A 16 -3.41 -18.67 -9.72
C GLN A 16 -4.08 -17.51 -8.98
N VAL A 17 -3.85 -17.43 -7.67
CA VAL A 17 -4.31 -16.31 -6.85
C VAL A 17 -3.49 -15.10 -7.29
N HIS A 18 -3.98 -14.37 -8.29
CA HIS A 18 -3.42 -13.09 -8.67
C HIS A 18 -3.59 -12.14 -7.48
N GLN A 19 -2.51 -11.98 -6.72
CA GLN A 19 -2.39 -10.91 -5.74
C GLN A 19 -2.57 -9.57 -6.47
N PRO A 20 -3.31 -8.59 -5.91
CA PRO A 20 -3.30 -7.24 -6.45
C PRO A 20 -1.91 -6.66 -6.23
N VAL A 21 -1.06 -6.75 -7.26
CA VAL A 21 0.19 -6.02 -7.35
C VAL A 21 -0.18 -4.58 -7.67
N PHE A 22 -0.09 -3.69 -6.69
CA PHE A 22 -0.03 -2.25 -6.95
C PHE A 22 1.35 -1.93 -7.48
N ARG A 23 1.53 -2.15 -8.79
CA ARG A 23 2.52 -1.42 -9.58
C ARG A 23 1.76 -0.27 -10.23
N PRO A 24 2.06 1.00 -9.93
CA PRO A 24 1.67 2.05 -10.85
C PRO A 24 2.24 1.66 -12.22
N GLN A 25 1.36 1.55 -13.22
CA GLN A 25 1.69 1.05 -14.55
C GLN A 25 2.49 2.06 -15.39
N SER A 26 2.92 3.17 -14.78
CA SER A 26 3.79 4.18 -15.35
C SER A 26 4.59 4.84 -14.23
N GLU A 27 5.83 5.25 -14.56
CA GLU A 27 6.64 6.10 -13.68
C GLU A 27 5.87 7.38 -13.33
N PRO A 28 5.92 7.84 -12.06
CA PRO A 28 5.33 9.12 -11.70
C PRO A 28 6.07 10.24 -12.43
N ILE A 29 5.36 10.93 -13.32
CA ILE A 29 5.90 12.10 -14.01
C ILE A 29 6.00 13.22 -12.98
N LEU A 30 7.22 13.58 -12.57
CA LEU A 30 7.49 14.77 -11.76
C LEU A 30 7.28 16.01 -12.63
N SER A 31 6.02 16.38 -12.86
CA SER A 31 5.70 17.65 -13.53
C SER A 31 5.77 18.77 -12.50
N GLY A 32 6.80 19.60 -12.62
CA GLY A 32 6.81 20.94 -12.05
C GLY A 32 5.87 21.82 -12.86
N ASP A 33 4.82 22.32 -12.22
CA ASP A 33 4.33 23.71 -12.34
C ASP A 33 3.02 23.87 -11.53
N LYS A 34 3.11 24.50 -10.35
CA LYS A 34 1.95 24.90 -9.55
C LYS A 34 1.43 26.26 -10.03
N HIS A 35 0.22 26.28 -10.58
CA HIS A 35 -0.57 27.51 -10.67
C HIS A 35 -1.24 27.79 -9.30
N PRO A 36 -1.14 29.00 -8.73
CA PRO A 36 -1.77 29.35 -7.47
C PRO A 36 -3.25 29.70 -7.71
N GLY A 37 -4.19 29.02 -7.05
CA GLY A 37 -5.59 29.49 -7.03
C GLY A 37 -6.71 28.46 -6.88
N LYS A 38 -6.42 27.16 -6.85
CA LYS A 38 -7.44 26.15 -6.50
C LYS A 38 -7.09 25.53 -5.16
N THR A 39 -7.96 25.66 -4.17
CA THR A 39 -7.93 24.76 -3.00
C THR A 39 -8.39 23.38 -3.48
N ASN A 40 -7.53 22.69 -4.22
CA ASN A 40 -7.72 21.30 -4.61
C ASN A 40 -7.61 20.49 -3.32
N ILE A 41 -8.74 20.11 -2.75
CA ILE A 41 -8.78 19.11 -1.70
C ILE A 41 -8.35 17.78 -2.30
N THR A 42 -7.07 17.43 -2.15
CA THR A 42 -6.58 16.13 -2.59
C THR A 42 -7.28 15.03 -1.79
N PRO A 43 -7.70 13.93 -2.43
CA PRO A 43 -8.31 12.82 -1.73
C PRO A 43 -7.34 12.31 -0.65
N LYS A 44 -7.88 11.85 0.48
CA LYS A 44 -7.10 11.20 1.56
C LYS A 44 -7.12 9.68 1.47
N MET A 45 -8.06 9.13 0.70
CA MET A 45 -8.29 7.71 0.57
C MET A 45 -9.04 7.43 -0.72
N LYS A 46 -8.71 6.33 -1.38
CA LYS A 46 -9.49 5.75 -2.49
C LYS A 46 -10.29 4.56 -2.00
N GLN A 47 -11.50 4.42 -2.52
CA GLN A 47 -12.32 3.22 -2.41
C GLN A 47 -12.65 2.72 -3.81
N TRP A 48 -12.58 1.42 -4.02
CA TRP A 48 -13.08 0.77 -5.22
C TRP A 48 -13.74 -0.57 -4.87
N VAL A 49 -14.39 -1.20 -5.83
CA VAL A 49 -15.07 -2.49 -5.65
C VAL A 49 -14.39 -3.53 -6.52
N LYS A 50 -14.20 -4.74 -5.99
CA LYS A 50 -13.64 -5.89 -6.71
C LYS A 50 -14.58 -7.09 -6.57
N GLY A 51 -14.70 -7.90 -7.63
CA GLY A 51 -15.42 -9.18 -7.61
C GLY A 51 -16.84 -9.04 -7.07
N ASN A 52 -17.18 -9.88 -6.07
CA ASN A 52 -18.49 -9.98 -5.42
C ASN A 52 -18.88 -8.76 -4.56
N ASN A 53 -18.83 -7.55 -5.12
CA ASN A 53 -19.12 -6.28 -4.44
C ASN A 53 -18.27 -6.03 -3.18
N VAL A 54 -17.05 -6.56 -3.15
CA VAL A 54 -16.12 -6.37 -2.04
C VAL A 54 -15.47 -4.99 -2.16
N LYS A 55 -15.64 -4.15 -1.15
CA LYS A 55 -14.99 -2.83 -1.08
C LYS A 55 -13.51 -3.01 -0.77
N CYS A 56 -12.66 -2.30 -1.49
CA CYS A 56 -11.22 -2.20 -1.27
C CYS A 56 -10.83 -0.75 -1.01
N PHE A 57 -9.70 -0.54 -0.32
CA PHE A 57 -9.30 0.77 0.17
C PHE A 57 -7.80 1.00 0.01
N MET A 58 -7.42 2.25 -0.22
CA MET A 58 -6.04 2.73 -0.13
C MET A 58 -6.06 4.08 0.60
N VAL A 59 -5.31 4.20 1.69
CA VAL A 59 -5.15 5.47 2.43
C VAL A 59 -3.88 6.15 1.93
N TYR A 60 -3.99 7.40 1.49
CA TYR A 60 -2.87 8.18 0.98
C TYR A 60 -2.14 8.91 2.10
N ALA A 61 -0.96 9.47 1.81
CA ALA A 61 -0.09 10.01 2.85
C ALA A 61 -0.72 11.16 3.65
N ASN A 62 -1.49 12.04 2.98
CA ASN A 62 -2.29 13.11 3.60
C ASN A 62 -3.48 12.61 4.44
N GLY A 63 -3.78 11.30 4.40
CA GLY A 63 -4.74 10.61 5.24
C GLY A 63 -4.11 9.91 6.46
N LEU A 64 -2.78 9.88 6.55
CA LEU A 64 -2.04 9.25 7.65
C LEU A 64 -1.69 10.28 8.74
N LYS A 65 -1.43 9.79 9.95
CA LYS A 65 -0.78 10.55 11.01
C LYS A 65 0.71 10.22 10.97
N ILE A 66 1.51 11.14 10.48
CA ILE A 66 2.96 11.02 10.34
C ILE A 66 3.61 11.97 11.34
N SER A 67 4.61 11.48 12.08
CA SER A 67 5.37 12.34 12.99
C SER A 67 6.21 13.35 12.18
N TRP A 68 6.33 14.60 12.67
CA TRP A 68 7.02 15.72 11.99
C TRP A 68 6.49 16.08 10.59
N ALA A 69 5.27 15.67 10.25
CA ALA A 69 4.70 15.90 8.91
C ALA A 69 4.55 17.39 8.57
N GLU A 70 4.46 18.25 9.59
CA GLU A 70 4.38 19.70 9.49
C GLU A 70 5.71 20.39 9.16
N ASP A 71 6.82 19.67 9.25
CA ASP A 71 8.16 20.21 9.04
C ASP A 71 8.78 19.68 7.74
N GLU A 72 8.85 20.57 6.74
CA GLU A 72 9.37 20.26 5.40
C GLU A 72 10.83 19.82 5.39
N ARG A 73 11.57 20.03 6.48
CA ARG A 73 12.94 19.49 6.66
C ARG A 73 12.94 17.97 6.81
N HIS A 74 11.86 17.38 7.30
CA HIS A 74 11.74 15.95 7.57
C HIS A 74 10.90 15.24 6.50
N TRP A 75 9.83 15.89 6.01
CA TRP A 75 8.90 15.30 5.06
C TRP A 75 8.54 16.24 3.94
N LEU A 76 8.50 15.73 2.72
CA LEU A 76 7.98 16.45 1.57
C LEU A 76 6.73 15.74 1.05
N PHE A 77 5.61 16.45 1.01
CA PHE A 77 4.36 15.93 0.45
C PHE A 77 4.24 16.35 -1.01
N HIS A 78 4.17 15.36 -1.89
CA HIS A 78 3.96 15.57 -3.32
C HIS A 78 2.65 14.94 -3.77
N ASN A 79 2.01 15.62 -4.71
CA ASN A 79 0.99 14.99 -5.52
C ASN A 79 1.66 14.36 -6.75
N ILE A 80 1.29 13.13 -7.06
CA ILE A 80 1.69 12.46 -8.29
C ILE A 80 0.44 12.03 -9.06
N GLU A 81 0.50 12.17 -10.38
CA GLU A 81 -0.53 11.65 -11.27
C GLU A 81 -0.35 10.14 -11.43
N THR A 82 -1.46 9.42 -11.35
CA THR A 82 -1.53 7.98 -11.59
C THR A 82 -2.66 7.68 -12.56
N SER A 83 -2.75 6.45 -13.05
CA SER A 83 -3.92 6.01 -13.85
C SER A 83 -5.25 6.17 -13.10
N ASP A 84 -5.20 6.25 -11.78
CA ASP A 84 -6.34 6.38 -10.89
C ASP A 84 -6.59 7.84 -10.44
N GLY A 85 -5.84 8.79 -11.01
CA GLY A 85 -5.86 10.21 -10.69
C GLY A 85 -4.73 10.64 -9.76
N GLU A 86 -4.82 11.89 -9.30
CA GLU A 86 -3.83 12.51 -8.42
C GLU A 86 -3.87 11.90 -7.00
N ILE A 87 -2.72 11.43 -6.52
CA ILE A 87 -2.55 10.91 -5.15
C ILE A 87 -1.46 11.69 -4.42
N THR A 88 -1.62 11.84 -3.11
CA THR A 88 -0.58 12.45 -2.26
C THR A 88 0.34 11.37 -1.68
N VAL A 89 1.64 11.48 -1.97
CA VAL A 89 2.74 10.70 -1.39
C VAL A 89 3.54 11.54 -0.39
N ALA A 90 4.20 10.89 0.57
CA ALA A 90 5.11 11.54 1.51
C ALA A 90 6.52 10.98 1.31
N ILE A 91 7.47 11.87 1.03
CA ILE A 91 8.88 11.57 0.81
C ILE A 91 9.64 11.92 2.10
N LEU A 92 10.31 10.92 2.68
CA LEU A 92 11.12 11.11 3.88
C LEU A 92 12.46 11.73 3.53
N ARG A 93 12.79 12.89 4.09
CA ARG A 93 14.10 13.55 3.92
C ARG A 93 15.13 13.08 4.96
N GLY A 94 14.68 12.87 6.19
CA GLY A 94 15.53 12.41 7.28
C GLY A 94 14.90 12.69 8.63
N VAL A 95 15.00 11.74 9.55
CA VAL A 95 14.45 11.78 10.92
C VAL A 95 15.32 10.95 11.86
N CYS A 96 15.23 11.19 13.16
CA CYS A 96 15.93 10.39 14.18
C CYS A 96 15.14 9.15 14.64
N TRP A 97 13.82 9.11 14.43
CA TRP A 97 13.01 7.89 14.48
C TRP A 97 11.86 8.01 13.47
N LEU A 98 11.25 6.90 13.03
CA LEU A 98 10.17 6.92 12.03
C LEU A 98 8.88 6.37 12.66
N GLU A 99 7.81 7.17 12.66
CA GLU A 99 6.50 6.72 13.14
C GLU A 99 5.36 7.26 12.26
N VAL A 100 4.59 6.32 11.69
CA VAL A 100 3.46 6.58 10.79
C VAL A 100 2.28 5.70 11.20
N HIS A 101 1.09 6.31 11.34
CA HIS A 101 -0.14 5.61 11.71
C HIS A 101 -1.25 5.85 10.70
N GLY A 102 -1.98 4.78 10.38
CA GLY A 102 -3.24 4.83 9.63
C GLY A 102 -4.39 4.24 10.42
N LYS A 103 -5.63 4.64 10.12
CA LYS A 103 -6.83 4.04 10.67
C LYS A 103 -7.89 3.89 9.59
N LEU A 104 -8.48 2.70 9.51
CA LEU A 104 -9.65 2.44 8.68
C LEU A 104 -10.78 1.91 9.57
N HIS A 105 -11.92 2.61 9.55
CA HIS A 105 -13.09 2.21 10.33
C HIS A 105 -13.68 0.93 9.71
N THR A 106 -13.89 -0.09 10.52
CA THR A 106 -14.43 -1.38 10.06
C THR A 106 -15.84 -1.29 9.51
N SER A 107 -16.61 -0.27 9.88
CA SER A 107 -17.91 0.03 9.28
C SER A 107 -17.86 0.31 7.77
N LYS A 108 -16.67 0.62 7.23
CA LYS A 108 -16.46 0.79 5.79
C LYS A 108 -16.26 -0.55 5.07
N LEU A 109 -15.80 -1.58 5.77
CA LEU A 109 -15.47 -2.88 5.20
C LEU A 109 -16.74 -3.66 4.80
N THR A 110 -16.61 -4.53 3.81
CA THR A 110 -17.66 -5.50 3.47
C THR A 110 -17.66 -6.60 4.54
N HIS A 111 -18.83 -6.89 5.12
CA HIS A 111 -18.97 -7.96 6.12
C HIS A 111 -18.66 -9.34 5.56
N GLY A 112 -18.13 -10.24 6.41
CA GLY A 112 -17.83 -11.62 6.04
C GLY A 112 -16.63 -11.81 5.11
N VAL A 113 -15.86 -10.74 4.88
CA VAL A 113 -14.67 -10.76 4.02
C VAL A 113 -13.40 -10.70 4.85
N THR A 114 -12.44 -11.57 4.55
CA THR A 114 -11.08 -11.46 5.06
C THR A 114 -10.30 -10.44 4.22
N TYR A 115 -9.80 -9.41 4.88
CA TYR A 115 -9.00 -8.37 4.26
C TYR A 115 -7.52 -8.64 4.45
N GLN A 116 -6.73 -8.46 3.39
CA GLN A 116 -5.29 -8.33 3.49
C GLN A 116 -4.90 -6.85 3.54
N VAL A 117 -4.03 -6.51 4.47
CA VAL A 117 -3.45 -5.19 4.67
C VAL A 117 -1.98 -5.22 4.29
N ALA A 118 -1.55 -4.17 3.59
CA ALA A 118 -0.15 -3.99 3.24
C ALA A 118 0.22 -2.51 3.23
N PHE A 119 1.49 -2.22 3.43
CA PHE A 119 2.08 -0.92 3.21
C PHE A 119 2.69 -0.88 1.81
N LEU A 120 2.52 0.25 1.12
CA LEU A 120 3.22 0.55 -0.12
C LEU A 120 4.29 1.58 0.18
N ILE A 121 5.54 1.21 -0.11
CA ILE A 121 6.71 2.07 0.11
C ILE A 121 7.60 2.02 -1.12
N MET A 122 8.39 3.06 -1.34
CA MET A 122 9.46 3.08 -2.32
C MET A 122 10.73 3.47 -1.58
N VAL A 123 11.84 2.83 -1.93
CA VAL A 123 13.15 3.17 -1.38
C VAL A 123 13.95 3.83 -2.50
N GLU A 124 14.24 5.12 -2.34
CA GLU A 124 15.06 5.84 -3.31
C GLU A 124 16.50 5.29 -3.31
N GLU A 125 17.20 5.42 -4.42
CA GLU A 125 18.60 4.99 -4.56
C GLU A 125 19.50 5.68 -3.52
N THR A 126 19.22 6.94 -3.22
CA THR A 126 19.96 7.75 -2.25
C THR A 126 19.51 7.55 -0.80
N ALA A 127 18.50 6.71 -0.55
CA ALA A 127 17.96 6.49 0.79
C ALA A 127 18.97 5.75 1.70
N TYR A 128 19.10 6.22 2.93
CA TYR A 128 19.98 5.66 3.96
C TYR A 128 19.25 5.52 5.30
N GLY A 129 19.88 4.88 6.30
CA GLY A 129 19.31 4.67 7.63
C GLY A 129 18.47 3.39 7.78
N PHE A 130 18.09 2.76 6.67
CA PHE A 130 17.33 1.51 6.63
C PHE A 130 18.21 0.24 6.75
N GLN A 131 19.41 0.37 7.35
CA GLN A 131 20.17 -0.76 7.88
C GLN A 131 19.57 -1.27 9.21
N VAL A 132 18.82 -0.40 9.89
CA VAL A 132 18.04 -0.76 11.07
C VAL A 132 16.65 -1.25 10.62
N PRO A 133 16.14 -2.36 11.18
CA PRO A 133 14.86 -2.92 10.77
C PRO A 133 13.68 -2.00 11.08
N VAL A 134 12.67 -2.02 10.21
CA VAL A 134 11.42 -1.26 10.39
C VAL A 134 10.30 -2.20 10.81
N ASN A 135 9.56 -1.79 11.84
CA ASN A 135 8.41 -2.54 12.34
C ASN A 135 7.12 -2.04 11.70
N PHE A 136 6.42 -2.93 11.03
CA PHE A 136 5.06 -2.73 10.55
C PHE A 136 4.10 -3.40 11.53
N ARG A 137 2.96 -2.77 11.79
CA ARG A 137 1.98 -3.28 12.75
C ARG A 137 0.55 -3.06 12.28
N LEU A 138 -0.26 -4.10 12.41
CA LEU A 138 -1.71 -4.04 12.28
C LEU A 138 -2.36 -4.32 13.63
N THR A 139 -3.30 -3.47 14.04
CA THR A 139 -4.14 -3.70 15.22
C THR A 139 -5.57 -3.96 14.76
N LEU A 140 -6.10 -5.13 15.08
CA LEU A 140 -7.46 -5.53 14.74
C LEU A 140 -8.48 -4.94 15.74
N PRO A 141 -9.78 -4.91 15.39
CA PRO A 141 -10.82 -4.35 16.25
C PRO A 141 -10.96 -5.04 17.61
N ASN A 142 -10.59 -6.32 17.68
CA ASN A 142 -10.54 -7.12 18.91
C ASN A 142 -9.32 -6.81 19.80
N GLY A 143 -8.46 -5.85 19.40
CA GLY A 143 -7.24 -5.47 20.12
C GLY A 143 -6.01 -6.33 19.82
N SER A 144 -6.17 -7.44 19.10
CA SER A 144 -5.04 -8.29 18.69
C SER A 144 -4.12 -7.55 17.72
N LYS A 145 -2.82 -7.87 17.77
CA LYS A 145 -1.78 -7.21 16.98
C LYS A 145 -1.06 -8.23 16.10
N GLN A 146 -0.79 -7.82 14.88
CA GLN A 146 0.11 -8.50 13.94
C GLN A 146 1.28 -7.57 13.68
N GLU A 147 2.49 -8.09 13.74
CA GLU A 147 3.72 -7.33 13.55
C GLU A 147 4.59 -8.01 12.50
N HIS A 148 5.17 -7.23 11.59
CA HIS A 148 6.14 -7.65 10.59
C HIS A 148 7.37 -6.78 10.73
N ARG A 149 8.51 -7.38 11.02
CA ARG A 149 9.79 -6.69 11.09
C ARG A 149 10.51 -6.88 9.76
N GLU A 150 10.72 -5.79 9.04
CA GLU A 150 11.45 -5.81 7.77
C GLU A 150 12.90 -5.45 8.00
N GLU A 151 13.76 -6.47 7.97
CA GLU A 151 15.22 -6.35 8.20
C GLU A 151 15.96 -5.74 7.01
N HIS A 152 15.45 -5.95 5.79
CA HIS A 152 16.22 -5.76 4.57
C HIS A 152 15.66 -4.66 3.67
N LEU A 153 15.02 -3.62 4.23
CA LEU A 153 14.53 -2.47 3.44
C LEU A 153 15.65 -1.82 2.61
N SER A 154 16.86 -1.73 3.15
CA SER A 154 18.03 -1.23 2.42
C SER A 154 18.42 -2.09 1.22
N GLN A 155 18.07 -3.38 1.18
CA GLN A 155 18.41 -4.33 0.12
C GLN A 155 17.26 -4.56 -0.88
N LYS A 156 16.07 -3.98 -0.64
CA LYS A 156 14.97 -4.07 -1.59
C LYS A 156 15.28 -3.30 -2.88
N PRO A 157 14.65 -3.65 -4.01
CA PRO A 157 14.74 -2.88 -5.24
C PRO A 157 14.53 -1.39 -4.99
N LYS A 158 15.43 -0.58 -5.56
CA LYS A 158 15.38 0.89 -5.48
C LYS A 158 14.48 1.42 -6.57
N GLU A 159 13.86 2.57 -6.32
CA GLU A 159 12.97 3.25 -7.29
C GLU A 159 11.77 2.38 -7.74
N GLU A 160 11.43 1.36 -6.95
CA GLU A 160 10.28 0.48 -7.19
C GLU A 160 9.30 0.52 -6.03
N TRP A 161 8.01 0.45 -6.34
CA TRP A 161 6.97 0.30 -5.32
C TRP A 161 6.96 -1.11 -4.74
N LEU A 162 7.23 -1.18 -3.44
CA LEU A 162 7.29 -2.40 -2.65
C LEU A 162 6.01 -2.54 -1.84
N ARG A 163 5.43 -3.73 -1.90
CA ARG A 163 4.28 -4.12 -1.07
C ARG A 163 4.78 -4.92 0.14
N ILE A 164 4.55 -4.38 1.33
CA ILE A 164 4.88 -5.03 2.61
C ILE A 164 3.56 -5.53 3.26
N PRO A 165 3.20 -6.82 3.13
CA PRO A 165 2.02 -7.37 3.77
C PRO A 165 2.20 -7.46 5.30
N ILE A 166 1.13 -7.19 6.05
CA ILE A 166 1.13 -7.27 7.53
C ILE A 166 0.11 -8.27 8.08
N GLY A 167 -0.88 -8.67 7.28
CA GLY A 167 -1.88 -9.69 7.60
C GLY A 167 -3.12 -9.59 6.73
#